data_AF-A0A8C3DS96-F1
#
_entry.id   AF-A0A8C3DS96-F1
#
_cell.length_a   1.000
_cell.length_b   1.000
_cell.length_c   1.000
_cell.angle_alpha   90.00
_cell.angle_beta   90.00
_cell.angle_gamma   90.00
#
_symmetry.space_group_name_H-M   'P 1'
#
loop_
_entity.id
_entity.type
_entity.pdbx_description
1 polymer ?
#
loop_
_entity_poly.entity_id
_entity_poly.type
_entity_poly.pdbx_seq_one_letter_code
_entity_poly.pdbx_strand_id
1 'polypeptide(L)'
;PLGYPGPGRAAAPLLALEPRLQRQFQQKVQRTRTKRATKEELTPGVVFVGHLPRGLCEPQLREYFGQFGTVTRLRLSRSKKTGASKGYAFMEFESDDVAKIVADTMNNYLFSERLLKCQFIPPEKVHENLFKDCDKIFRKPSHPAVRRYNRIRSLVEKARMTKRLLRKERLLRKKLAEKGLEYDFPGFVSLLLSVPIFTQACSDPPDLSCFLESKTECFFEQPGKTDQSWWCPVPPFTLGRMFKVFSWHLHTDSNTQKP
;
A
#
# COMPACT_ATOMS: atom_id res chain seq x y z
N PRO A 1 64.71 -15.37 -41.52
CA PRO A 1 63.44 -15.90 -42.06
C PRO A 1 62.23 -15.09 -41.55
N LEU A 2 61.94 -13.97 -42.21
CA LEU A 2 60.68 -13.23 -42.03
C LEU A 2 59.99 -13.24 -43.40
N GLY A 3 59.09 -14.20 -43.59
CA GLY A 3 58.29 -14.33 -44.81
C GLY A 3 57.14 -13.32 -44.79
N TYR A 4 57.12 -12.41 -45.76
CA TYR A 4 55.97 -11.54 -46.03
C TYR A 4 54.81 -12.36 -46.59
N PRO A 5 53.55 -12.10 -46.18
CA PRO A 5 52.38 -12.72 -46.78
C PRO A 5 52.19 -12.23 -48.23
N GLY A 6 51.88 -13.18 -49.12
CA GLY A 6 51.79 -12.99 -50.56
C GLY A 6 50.67 -12.05 -51.06
N PRO A 7 50.64 -11.77 -52.37
CA PRO A 7 49.83 -10.71 -52.94
C PRO A 7 48.33 -11.06 -52.94
N GLY A 8 47.54 -10.16 -52.35
CA GLY A 8 46.26 -9.73 -52.90
C GLY A 8 45.07 -10.69 -52.76
N ARG A 9 44.57 -10.92 -51.54
CA ARG A 9 43.14 -11.18 -51.38
C ARG A 9 42.41 -9.89 -51.74
N ALA A 10 41.84 -9.81 -52.94
CA ALA A 10 41.06 -8.64 -53.36
C ALA A 10 40.03 -8.31 -52.28
N ALA A 11 40.07 -7.07 -51.77
CA ALA A 11 39.11 -6.61 -50.79
C ALA A 11 37.70 -6.82 -51.35
N ALA A 12 36.81 -7.45 -50.59
CA ALA A 12 35.43 -7.65 -51.04
C ALA A 12 34.86 -6.29 -51.45
N PRO A 13 34.22 -6.18 -52.63
CA PRO A 13 33.66 -4.92 -53.08
C PRO A 13 32.71 -4.41 -52.01
N LEU A 14 33.01 -3.22 -51.48
CA LEU A 14 32.16 -2.57 -50.48
C LEU A 14 30.77 -2.43 -51.11
N LEU A 15 29.74 -2.96 -50.46
CA LEU A 15 28.34 -2.94 -50.95
C LEU A 15 27.86 -1.54 -51.41
N ALA A 16 28.49 -0.48 -50.91
CA ALA A 16 28.26 0.91 -51.29
C ALA A 16 28.72 1.28 -52.72
N LEU A 17 29.70 0.58 -53.29
CA LEU A 17 30.27 0.87 -54.62
C LEU A 17 29.42 0.30 -55.77
N GLU A 18 28.49 -0.61 -55.48
CA GLU A 18 27.65 -1.28 -56.49
C GLU A 18 26.14 -1.00 -56.28
N PRO A 19 25.55 -0.05 -57.03
CA PRO A 19 24.15 0.34 -56.88
C PRO A 19 23.14 -0.81 -57.07
N ARG A 20 23.50 -1.82 -57.86
CA ARG A 20 22.65 -3.00 -58.12
C ARG A 20 22.57 -3.93 -56.91
N LEU A 21 23.70 -4.22 -56.27
CA LEU A 21 23.75 -5.05 -55.06
C LEU A 21 23.09 -4.35 -53.87
N GLN A 22 23.26 -3.03 -53.75
CA GLN A 22 22.60 -2.22 -52.72
C GLN A 22 21.07 -2.31 -52.79
N ARG A 23 20.48 -2.25 -54.01
CA ARG A 23 19.03 -2.42 -54.21
C ARG A 23 18.55 -3.83 -53.86
N GLN A 24 19.29 -4.87 -54.23
CA GLN A 24 18.96 -6.25 -53.90
C GLN A 24 19.01 -6.50 -52.39
N PHE A 25 20.02 -5.96 -51.70
CA PHE A 25 20.15 -6.03 -50.25
C PHE A 25 18.97 -5.33 -49.55
N GLN A 26 18.62 -4.11 -49.98
CA GLN A 26 17.47 -3.38 -49.44
C GLN A 26 16.15 -4.13 -49.63
N GLN A 27 15.90 -4.70 -50.83
CA GLN A 27 14.72 -5.52 -51.08
C GLN A 27 14.69 -6.79 -50.21
N LYS A 28 15.84 -7.43 -49.99
CA LYS A 28 15.94 -8.61 -49.14
C LYS A 28 15.68 -8.26 -47.67
N VAL A 29 16.23 -7.16 -47.17
CA VAL A 29 15.93 -6.65 -45.82
C VAL A 29 14.46 -6.30 -45.67
N GLN A 30 13.84 -5.63 -46.65
CA GLN A 30 12.41 -5.32 -46.63
C GLN A 30 11.55 -6.59 -46.61
N ARG A 31 11.86 -7.59 -47.45
CA ARG A 31 11.16 -8.89 -47.47
C ARG A 31 11.29 -9.66 -46.16
N THR A 32 12.45 -9.62 -45.51
CA THR A 32 12.65 -10.28 -44.21
C THR A 32 11.91 -9.52 -43.10
N ARG A 33 11.85 -8.18 -43.16
CA ARG A 33 11.04 -7.37 -42.24
C ARG A 33 9.55 -7.63 -42.40
N THR A 34 9.04 -7.76 -43.63
CA THR A 34 7.62 -8.07 -43.88
C THR A 34 7.28 -9.52 -43.55
N LYS A 35 8.17 -10.49 -43.80
CA LYS A 35 8.00 -11.88 -43.34
C LYS A 35 8.03 -12.04 -41.82
N ARG A 36 8.80 -11.21 -41.10
CA ARG A 36 8.72 -11.15 -39.63
C ARG A 36 7.39 -10.55 -39.13
N ALA A 37 6.66 -9.84 -39.98
CA ALA A 37 5.36 -9.24 -39.65
C ALA A 37 4.17 -10.16 -39.95
N THR A 38 4.33 -11.20 -40.78
CA THR A 38 3.39 -12.33 -40.83
C THR A 38 3.57 -13.15 -39.57
N LYS A 39 2.97 -12.64 -38.49
CA LYS A 39 2.84 -13.29 -37.19
C LYS A 39 2.08 -14.60 -37.42
N GLU A 40 2.72 -15.74 -37.16
CA GLU A 40 1.98 -16.98 -36.99
C GLU A 40 0.91 -16.73 -35.91
N GLU A 41 -0.32 -17.22 -36.11
CA GLU A 41 -1.42 -17.01 -35.16
C GLU A 41 -1.12 -17.74 -33.85
N LEU A 42 -0.39 -17.07 -32.96
CA LEU A 42 -0.07 -17.58 -31.64
C LEU A 42 -1.34 -17.53 -30.79
N THR A 43 -1.72 -18.69 -30.25
CA THR A 43 -2.83 -18.77 -29.30
C THR A 43 -2.36 -18.23 -27.94
N PRO A 44 -3.13 -17.34 -27.28
CA PRO A 44 -2.75 -16.79 -25.99
C PRO A 44 -2.91 -17.83 -24.88
N GLY A 45 -1.93 -17.89 -23.98
CA GLY A 45 -1.92 -18.83 -22.86
C GLY A 45 -2.08 -18.15 -21.51
N VAL A 46 -2.94 -18.68 -20.63
CA VAL A 46 -3.16 -18.14 -19.28
C VAL A 46 -2.47 -18.98 -18.22
N VAL A 47 -1.75 -18.33 -17.32
CA VAL A 47 -1.05 -18.94 -16.19
C VAL A 47 -1.62 -18.40 -14.88
N PHE A 48 -1.92 -19.33 -13.97
CA PHE A 48 -2.18 -19.04 -12.57
C PHE A 48 -0.86 -19.01 -11.81
N VAL A 49 -0.62 -17.93 -11.06
CA VAL A 49 0.53 -17.81 -10.15
C VAL A 49 0.03 -17.54 -8.74
N GLY A 50 0.24 -18.50 -7.86
CA GLY A 50 -0.14 -18.47 -6.45
C GLY A 50 1.06 -18.33 -5.51
N HIS A 51 0.75 -18.07 -4.24
CA HIS A 51 1.71 -17.91 -3.14
C HIS A 51 2.68 -16.73 -3.29
N LEU A 52 2.28 -15.70 -4.03
CA LEU A 52 3.07 -14.49 -4.21
C LEU A 52 3.26 -13.76 -2.86
N PRO A 53 4.48 -13.28 -2.54
CA PRO A 53 4.70 -12.41 -1.40
C PRO A 53 3.93 -11.08 -1.53
N ARG A 54 3.53 -10.52 -0.38
CA ARG A 54 2.62 -9.36 -0.34
C ARG A 54 3.21 -8.07 -0.94
N GLY A 55 4.54 -7.96 -0.98
CA GLY A 55 5.26 -6.81 -1.53
C GLY A 55 5.31 -6.76 -3.06
N LEU A 56 4.99 -7.85 -3.76
CA LEU A 56 4.97 -7.87 -5.21
C LEU A 56 3.71 -7.20 -5.75
N CYS A 57 3.89 -6.22 -6.63
CA CYS A 57 2.84 -5.59 -7.40
C CYS A 57 2.93 -5.99 -8.88
N GLU A 58 1.93 -5.55 -9.64
CA GLU A 58 1.77 -5.76 -11.08
C GLU A 58 3.00 -5.38 -11.92
N PRO A 59 3.68 -4.22 -11.71
CA PRO A 59 4.84 -3.87 -12.53
C PRO A 59 6.02 -4.81 -12.31
N GLN A 60 6.29 -5.22 -11.06
CA GLN A 60 7.40 -6.16 -10.79
C GLN A 60 7.11 -7.54 -11.38
N LEU A 61 5.86 -7.99 -11.33
CA LEU A 61 5.46 -9.25 -11.97
C LEU A 61 5.63 -9.18 -13.49
N ARG A 62 5.21 -8.08 -14.12
CA ARG A 62 5.35 -7.89 -15.57
C ARG A 62 6.82 -7.86 -15.99
N GLU A 63 7.69 -7.23 -15.21
CA GLU A 63 9.13 -7.18 -15.48
C GLU A 63 9.79 -8.55 -15.32
N TYR A 64 9.51 -9.27 -14.23
CA TYR A 64 10.09 -10.59 -13.97
C TYR A 64 9.61 -11.62 -15.01
N PHE A 65 8.30 -11.73 -15.24
CA PHE A 65 7.76 -12.69 -16.19
C PHE A 65 7.96 -12.26 -17.66
N GLY A 66 8.31 -11.00 -17.90
CA GLY A 66 8.73 -10.49 -19.21
C GLY A 66 10.00 -11.15 -19.75
N GLN A 67 10.79 -11.80 -18.89
CA GLN A 67 11.98 -12.55 -19.28
C GLN A 67 11.65 -13.84 -20.04
N PHE A 68 10.48 -14.44 -19.78
CA PHE A 68 10.03 -15.65 -20.47
C PHE A 68 9.33 -15.32 -21.80
N GLY A 69 8.61 -14.20 -21.84
CA GLY A 69 7.93 -13.75 -23.05
C GLY A 69 7.04 -12.53 -22.81
N THR A 70 6.40 -12.06 -23.88
CA THR A 70 5.50 -10.90 -23.84
C THR A 70 4.24 -11.21 -23.03
N VAL A 71 4.04 -10.46 -21.94
CA VAL A 71 2.81 -10.52 -21.13
C VAL A 71 1.77 -9.58 -21.73
N THR A 72 0.66 -10.11 -22.21
CA THR A 72 -0.46 -9.33 -22.77
C THR A 72 -1.29 -8.73 -21.65
N ARG A 73 -1.97 -9.58 -20.86
CA ARG A 73 -2.86 -9.16 -19.77
C ARG A 73 -2.34 -9.68 -18.43
N LEU A 74 -2.45 -8.87 -17.39
CA LEU A 74 -2.02 -9.24 -16.04
C LEU A 74 -3.06 -8.76 -15.03
N ARG A 75 -3.49 -9.65 -14.14
CA ARG A 75 -4.41 -9.30 -13.05
C ARG A 75 -3.94 -9.89 -11.73
N LEU A 76 -3.47 -9.02 -10.84
CA LEU A 76 -3.20 -9.36 -9.45
C LEU A 76 -4.49 -9.29 -8.63
N SER A 77 -4.83 -10.35 -7.91
CA SER A 77 -6.02 -10.37 -7.08
C SER A 77 -5.80 -9.61 -5.77
N ARG A 78 -6.69 -8.66 -5.46
CA ARG A 78 -6.61 -7.80 -4.29
C ARG A 78 -7.90 -7.85 -3.46
N SER A 79 -7.79 -7.56 -2.16
CA SER A 79 -8.94 -7.44 -1.25
C SER A 79 -9.72 -6.16 -1.54
N LYS A 80 -11.05 -6.25 -1.68
CA LYS A 80 -11.93 -5.08 -1.90
C LYS A 80 -12.00 -4.13 -0.71
N LYS A 81 -11.70 -4.60 0.51
CA LYS A 81 -11.78 -3.78 1.75
C LYS A 81 -10.48 -3.02 1.98
N THR A 82 -9.36 -3.75 2.02
CA THR A 82 -8.04 -3.20 2.39
C THR A 82 -7.22 -2.78 1.17
N GLY A 83 -7.51 -3.33 -0.01
CA GLY A 83 -6.70 -3.16 -1.22
C GLY A 83 -5.36 -3.91 -1.20
N ALA A 84 -5.11 -4.72 -0.16
CA ALA A 84 -3.94 -5.58 -0.06
C ALA A 84 -4.01 -6.73 -1.08
N SER A 85 -2.85 -7.18 -1.57
CA SER A 85 -2.72 -8.35 -2.43
C SER A 85 -3.18 -9.61 -1.70
N LYS A 86 -3.90 -10.49 -2.41
CA LYS A 86 -4.31 -11.80 -1.89
C LYS A 86 -3.22 -12.87 -2.07
N GLY A 87 -2.11 -12.54 -2.75
CA GLY A 87 -1.00 -13.45 -2.99
C GLY A 87 -1.21 -14.39 -4.18
N TYR A 88 -2.05 -14.02 -5.15
CA TYR A 88 -2.18 -14.73 -6.42
C TYR A 88 -2.50 -13.78 -7.57
N ALA A 89 -2.07 -14.14 -8.77
CA ALA A 89 -2.26 -13.40 -10.00
C ALA A 89 -2.62 -14.36 -11.15
N PHE A 90 -3.29 -13.80 -12.15
CA PHE A 90 -3.48 -14.43 -13.45
C PHE A 90 -2.72 -13.62 -14.47
N MET A 91 -1.96 -14.30 -15.32
CA MET A 91 -1.17 -13.69 -16.37
C MET A 91 -1.48 -14.36 -17.68
N GLU A 92 -1.53 -13.58 -18.74
CA GLU A 92 -1.71 -14.05 -20.09
C GLU A 92 -0.49 -13.70 -20.92
N PHE A 93 0.08 -14.74 -21.52
CA PHE A 93 1.18 -14.62 -22.45
C PHE A 93 0.65 -14.62 -23.88
N GLU A 94 1.42 -14.00 -24.77
CA GLU A 94 1.16 -13.97 -26.20
C GLU A 94 1.15 -15.38 -26.84
N SER A 95 1.88 -16.33 -26.25
CA SER A 95 1.99 -17.72 -26.72
C SER A 95 1.60 -18.71 -25.63
N ASP A 96 0.85 -19.74 -25.98
CA ASP A 96 0.45 -20.83 -25.09
C ASP A 96 1.63 -21.70 -24.66
N ASP A 97 2.59 -21.92 -25.54
CA ASP A 97 3.80 -22.69 -25.24
C ASP A 97 4.65 -22.01 -24.16
N VAL A 98 4.78 -20.69 -24.21
CA VAL A 98 5.44 -19.90 -23.16
C VAL A 98 4.69 -20.07 -21.83
N ALA A 99 3.37 -20.08 -21.85
CA ALA A 99 2.57 -20.28 -20.65
C ALA A 99 2.78 -21.67 -20.02
N LYS A 100 2.90 -22.73 -20.84
CA LYS A 100 3.21 -24.10 -20.36
C LYS A 100 4.61 -24.16 -19.76
N ILE A 101 5.61 -23.61 -20.44
CA ILE A 101 7.01 -23.57 -19.96
C ILE A 101 7.09 -22.82 -18.62
N VAL A 102 6.43 -21.67 -18.49
CA VAL A 102 6.38 -20.91 -17.24
C VAL A 102 5.72 -21.71 -16.13
N ALA A 103 4.62 -22.43 -16.43
CA ALA A 103 3.95 -23.28 -15.45
C ALA A 103 4.89 -24.37 -14.93
N ASP A 104 5.61 -25.05 -15.81
CA ASP A 104 6.49 -26.16 -15.42
C ASP A 104 7.75 -25.70 -14.69
N THR A 105 8.39 -24.64 -15.19
CA THR A 105 9.66 -24.13 -14.65
C THR A 105 9.51 -23.39 -13.32
N MET A 106 8.42 -22.64 -13.14
CA MET A 106 8.24 -21.79 -11.96
C MET A 106 7.41 -22.46 -10.86
N ASN A 107 6.84 -23.63 -11.11
CA ASN A 107 6.11 -24.36 -10.08
C ASN A 107 7.08 -24.88 -9.01
N ASN A 108 6.75 -24.62 -7.74
CA ASN A 108 7.59 -24.86 -6.57
C ASN A 108 8.92 -24.08 -6.58
N TYR A 109 9.00 -22.96 -7.32
CA TYR A 109 10.16 -22.07 -7.25
C TYR A 109 10.16 -21.29 -5.93
N LEU A 110 11.30 -21.25 -5.24
CA LEU A 110 11.45 -20.48 -4.01
C LEU A 110 11.58 -18.99 -4.34
N PHE A 111 10.53 -18.22 -4.07
CA PHE A 111 10.51 -16.78 -4.28
C PHE A 111 10.37 -16.06 -2.95
N SER A 112 11.45 -15.38 -2.54
CA SER A 112 11.60 -14.84 -1.18
C SER A 112 11.48 -15.98 -0.15
N GLU A 113 10.44 -15.99 0.68
CA GLU A 113 10.23 -16.96 1.76
C GLU A 113 9.17 -18.02 1.40
N ARG A 114 8.66 -18.03 0.15
CA ARG A 114 7.50 -18.85 -0.24
C ARG A 114 7.76 -19.59 -1.54
N LEU A 115 7.30 -20.83 -1.61
CA LEU A 115 7.27 -21.60 -2.84
C LEU A 115 6.10 -21.14 -3.70
N LEU A 116 6.38 -20.68 -4.91
CA LEU A 116 5.37 -20.29 -5.88
C LEU A 116 4.62 -21.51 -6.38
N LYS A 117 3.32 -21.33 -6.63
CA LYS A 117 2.49 -22.33 -7.29
C LYS A 117 2.10 -21.81 -8.66
N CYS A 118 2.69 -22.36 -9.71
CA CYS A 118 2.42 -21.97 -11.09
C CYS A 118 1.66 -23.09 -11.78
N GLN A 119 0.55 -22.76 -12.44
CA GLN A 119 -0.27 -23.74 -13.15
C GLN A 119 -0.78 -23.14 -14.45
N PHE A 120 -0.68 -23.90 -15.54
CA PHE A 120 -1.32 -23.56 -16.80
C PHE A 120 -2.83 -23.72 -16.67
N ILE A 121 -3.59 -22.72 -17.12
CA ILE A 121 -5.05 -22.77 -17.16
C ILE A 121 -5.46 -22.98 -18.62
N PRO A 122 -6.15 -24.09 -18.94
CA PRO A 122 -6.69 -24.28 -20.28
C PRO A 122 -7.73 -23.19 -20.59
N PRO A 123 -7.84 -22.74 -21.85
CA PRO A 123 -8.68 -21.61 -22.22
C PRO A 123 -10.16 -21.80 -21.87
N GLU A 124 -10.65 -23.04 -21.87
CA GLU A 124 -12.02 -23.41 -21.49
C GLU A 124 -12.36 -23.05 -20.03
N LYS A 125 -11.36 -23.08 -19.13
CA LYS A 125 -11.54 -22.74 -17.71
C LYS A 125 -11.37 -21.24 -17.45
N VAL A 126 -10.94 -20.46 -18.44
CA VAL A 126 -10.78 -19.02 -18.33
C VAL A 126 -12.15 -18.37 -18.50
N HIS A 127 -12.65 -17.76 -17.44
CA HIS A 127 -13.90 -17.02 -17.51
C HIS A 127 -13.70 -15.66 -18.21
N GLU A 128 -14.68 -15.22 -18.99
CA GLU A 128 -14.63 -13.95 -19.75
C GLU A 128 -14.29 -12.73 -18.87
N ASN A 129 -14.75 -12.73 -17.61
CA ASN A 129 -14.56 -11.62 -16.69
C ASN A 129 -13.17 -11.57 -16.04
N LEU A 130 -12.27 -12.52 -16.37
CA LEU A 130 -11.00 -12.69 -15.69
C LEU A 130 -10.07 -11.52 -15.91
N PHE A 131 -10.07 -10.91 -17.09
CA PHE A 131 -9.20 -9.77 -17.40
C PHE A 131 -9.98 -8.46 -17.60
N LYS A 132 -11.21 -8.38 -17.09
CA LYS A 132 -11.95 -7.12 -17.07
C LYS A 132 -11.16 -6.07 -16.29
N ASP A 133 -11.00 -4.90 -16.90
CA ASP A 133 -10.33 -3.74 -16.32
C ASP A 133 -8.86 -3.96 -15.94
N CYS A 134 -8.14 -4.89 -16.59
CA CYS A 134 -6.74 -5.16 -16.28
C CYS A 134 -5.80 -3.97 -16.52
N ASP A 135 -6.16 -3.07 -17.46
CA ASP A 135 -5.32 -1.93 -17.83
C ASP A 135 -5.47 -0.74 -16.87
N LYS A 136 -6.43 -0.79 -15.94
CA LYS A 136 -6.66 0.29 -14.98
C LYS A 136 -5.69 0.17 -13.81
N ILE A 137 -5.01 1.27 -13.48
CA ILE A 137 -4.14 1.36 -12.30
C ILE A 137 -4.97 1.18 -11.04
N PHE A 138 -4.63 0.19 -10.22
CA PHE A 138 -5.31 -0.06 -8.95
C PHE A 138 -5.17 1.12 -7.98
N ARG A 139 -6.30 1.61 -7.45
CA ARG A 139 -6.35 2.60 -6.38
C ARG A 139 -6.90 1.94 -5.11
N LYS A 140 -6.28 2.23 -3.95
CA LYS A 140 -6.76 1.70 -2.67
C LYS A 140 -8.18 2.23 -2.39
N PRO A 141 -9.12 1.37 -1.94
CA PRO A 141 -10.46 1.80 -1.56
C PRO A 141 -10.41 2.90 -0.49
N SER A 142 -11.09 4.01 -0.75
CA SER A 142 -11.22 5.12 0.19
C SER A 142 -12.60 5.10 0.83
N HIS A 143 -12.66 5.22 2.16
CA HIS A 143 -13.92 5.22 2.93
C HIS A 143 -14.15 6.60 3.58
N PRO A 144 -14.52 7.64 2.81
CA PRO A 144 -14.62 9.01 3.31
C PRO A 144 -15.70 9.16 4.40
N ALA A 145 -16.80 8.40 4.31
CA ALA A 145 -17.84 8.40 5.32
C ALA A 145 -17.32 7.88 6.68
N VAL A 146 -16.56 6.78 6.68
CA VAL A 146 -15.93 6.23 7.88
C VAL A 146 -14.94 7.23 8.47
N ARG A 147 -14.12 7.89 7.62
CA ARG A 147 -13.21 8.95 8.07
C ARG A 147 -13.94 10.12 8.73
N ARG A 148 -15.08 10.55 8.18
CA ARG A 148 -15.92 11.61 8.77
C ARG A 148 -16.53 11.19 10.11
N TYR A 149 -16.97 9.93 10.22
CA TYR A 149 -17.57 9.40 11.44
C TYR A 149 -16.52 9.24 12.56
N ASN A 150 -15.37 8.64 12.24
CA ASN A 150 -14.26 8.40 13.16
C ASN A 150 -13.39 9.64 13.41
N ARG A 151 -13.67 10.78 12.77
CA ARG A 151 -12.93 12.03 13.02
C ARG A 151 -13.08 12.42 14.49
N ILE A 152 -11.96 12.65 15.15
CA ILE A 152 -11.93 13.19 16.51
C ILE A 152 -12.59 14.58 16.47
N ARG A 153 -13.66 14.75 17.24
CA ARG A 153 -14.42 16.00 17.33
C ARG A 153 -13.85 16.92 18.40
N SER A 154 -13.87 18.23 18.13
CA SER A 154 -13.48 19.24 19.11
C SER A 154 -14.47 19.30 20.28
N LEU A 155 -14.05 19.87 21.42
CA LEU A 155 -14.93 20.04 22.58
C LEU A 155 -16.17 20.88 22.23
N VAL A 156 -16.01 21.92 21.42
CA VAL A 156 -17.11 22.77 20.94
C VAL A 156 -18.07 21.97 20.06
N GLU A 157 -17.57 21.14 19.15
CA GLU A 157 -18.39 20.25 18.32
C GLU A 157 -19.14 19.22 19.17
N LYS A 158 -18.47 18.63 20.18
CA LYS A 158 -19.09 17.70 21.15
C LYS A 158 -20.20 18.41 21.93
N ALA A 159 -19.97 19.62 22.45
CA ALA A 159 -20.97 20.38 23.19
C ALA A 159 -22.18 20.79 22.33
N ARG A 160 -21.98 21.16 21.06
CA ARG A 160 -23.08 21.41 20.12
C ARG A 160 -23.89 20.14 19.84
N MET A 161 -23.21 19.00 19.71
CA MET A 161 -23.84 17.70 19.52
C MET A 161 -24.68 17.28 20.74
N THR A 162 -24.15 17.41 21.95
CA THR A 162 -24.88 17.06 23.19
C THR A 162 -26.13 17.93 23.35
N LYS A 163 -26.03 19.24 23.13
CA LYS A 163 -27.20 20.15 23.11
C LYS A 163 -28.27 19.69 22.11
N ARG A 164 -27.86 19.28 20.89
CA ARG A 164 -28.78 18.77 19.87
C ARG A 164 -29.43 17.44 20.28
N LEU A 165 -28.67 16.53 20.91
CA LEU A 165 -29.19 15.24 21.40
C LEU A 165 -30.21 15.45 22.52
N LEU A 166 -29.91 16.29 23.52
CA LEU A 166 -30.83 16.62 24.61
C LEU A 166 -32.13 17.25 24.10
N ARG A 167 -32.06 18.14 23.10
CA ARG A 167 -33.25 18.70 22.47
C ARG A 167 -34.12 17.60 21.81
N LYS A 168 -33.50 16.68 21.07
CA LYS A 168 -34.21 15.57 20.42
C LYS A 168 -34.85 14.64 21.44
N GLU A 169 -34.13 14.33 22.52
CA GLU A 169 -34.62 13.49 23.61
C GLU A 169 -35.87 14.09 24.26
N ARG A 170 -35.86 15.39 24.58
CA ARG A 170 -37.03 16.08 25.14
C ARG A 170 -38.25 16.00 24.22
N LEU A 171 -38.06 16.24 22.92
CA LEU A 171 -39.15 16.15 21.94
C LEU A 171 -39.70 14.73 21.83
N LEU A 172 -38.83 13.72 21.91
CA LEU A 172 -39.24 12.32 21.85
C LEU A 172 -40.04 11.92 23.09
N ARG A 173 -39.62 12.34 24.30
CA ARG A 173 -40.37 12.08 25.53
C ARG A 173 -41.75 12.73 25.52
N LYS A 174 -41.87 13.97 25.02
CA LYS A 174 -43.18 14.62 24.84
C LYS A 174 -44.11 13.79 23.95
N LYS A 175 -43.60 13.32 22.81
CA LYS A 175 -44.36 12.45 21.89
C LYS A 175 -44.75 11.11 22.50
N LEU A 176 -43.95 10.55 23.40
CA LEU A 176 -44.29 9.32 24.12
C LEU A 176 -45.37 9.57 25.17
N ALA A 177 -45.27 10.67 25.92
CA ALA A 177 -46.28 11.07 26.90
C ALA A 177 -47.65 11.34 26.24
N GLU A 178 -47.68 11.99 25.07
CA GLU A 178 -48.90 12.18 24.27
C GLU A 178 -49.56 10.85 23.85
N LYS A 179 -48.78 9.78 23.72
CA LYS A 179 -49.27 8.43 23.42
C LYS A 179 -49.62 7.61 24.66
N GLY A 180 -49.55 8.23 25.85
CA GLY A 180 -49.79 7.56 27.12
C GLY A 180 -48.67 6.59 27.55
N LEU A 181 -47.48 6.72 26.97
CA LEU A 181 -46.32 5.89 27.31
C LEU A 181 -45.38 6.67 28.21
N GLU A 182 -45.35 6.29 29.48
CA GLU A 182 -44.39 6.80 30.44
C GLU A 182 -43.01 6.14 30.21
N TYR A 183 -41.98 6.96 30.01
CA TYR A 183 -40.64 6.50 29.64
C TYR A 183 -39.59 7.03 30.61
N ASP A 184 -39.30 6.22 31.64
CA ASP A 184 -38.33 6.49 32.70
C ASP A 184 -36.98 5.81 32.43
N PHE A 185 -36.22 6.39 31.49
CA PHE A 185 -34.83 6.01 31.24
C PHE A 185 -33.96 7.26 31.33
N PRO A 186 -32.82 7.24 32.04
CA PRO A 186 -31.98 8.43 32.27
C PRO A 186 -31.37 9.04 31.00
N GLY A 187 -31.30 8.29 29.89
CA GLY A 187 -31.04 8.82 28.55
C GLY A 187 -29.67 9.48 28.37
N PHE A 188 -29.59 10.58 27.61
CA PHE A 188 -28.31 11.27 27.36
C PHE A 188 -27.91 12.24 28.48
N VAL A 189 -28.78 12.44 29.46
CA VAL A 189 -28.53 13.33 30.61
C VAL A 189 -27.54 12.68 31.58
N SER A 190 -27.61 11.36 31.77
CA SER A 190 -26.70 10.64 32.69
C SER A 190 -25.23 10.67 32.25
N LEU A 191 -24.95 10.78 30.96
CA LEU A 191 -23.58 10.93 30.43
C LEU A 191 -22.89 12.24 30.86
N LEU A 192 -23.66 13.23 31.34
CA LEU A 192 -23.12 14.46 31.91
C LEU A 192 -22.85 14.33 33.42
N LEU A 193 -23.55 13.43 34.11
CA LEU A 193 -23.46 13.23 35.57
C LEU A 193 -22.32 12.30 35.99
N SER A 194 -21.76 11.51 35.06
CA SER A 194 -20.66 10.57 35.34
C SER A 194 -19.26 11.16 35.13
N VAL A 195 -19.14 12.47 34.86
CA VAL A 195 -17.83 13.13 34.90
C VAL A 195 -17.56 13.43 36.37
N PRO A 196 -16.55 12.83 37.02
CA PRO A 196 -16.17 13.24 38.36
C PRO A 196 -15.78 14.71 38.26
N ILE A 197 -16.62 15.57 38.80
CA ILE A 197 -16.24 16.95 39.03
C ILE A 197 -15.12 16.82 40.06
N PHE A 198 -13.87 17.02 39.64
CA PHE A 198 -12.80 17.29 40.58
C PHE A 198 -13.08 18.69 41.14
N THR A 199 -14.10 18.79 42.00
CA THR A 199 -14.30 19.94 42.85
C THR A 199 -13.17 19.87 43.87
N GLN A 200 -12.06 20.53 43.56
CA GLN A 200 -11.33 21.18 44.64
C GLN A 200 -12.30 22.19 45.25
N ALA A 201 -12.81 21.83 46.42
CA ALA A 201 -13.54 22.75 47.27
C ALA A 201 -12.56 23.86 47.69
N CYS A 202 -12.53 24.96 46.94
CA CYS A 202 -12.27 26.24 47.56
C CYS A 202 -13.60 26.67 48.16
N SER A 203 -13.72 26.48 49.47
CA SER A 203 -14.62 27.26 50.30
C SER A 203 -14.27 28.73 50.05
N ASP A 204 -15.17 29.47 49.41
CA ASP A 204 -15.62 30.80 49.85
C ASP A 204 -16.60 31.38 48.81
N PRO A 205 -17.72 32.00 49.24
CA PRO A 205 -18.72 32.56 48.35
C PRO A 205 -18.26 33.91 47.75
N PRO A 206 -18.58 34.23 46.49
CA PRO A 206 -18.23 35.53 45.94
C PRO A 206 -19.28 36.59 46.31
N ASP A 207 -18.86 37.56 47.12
CA ASP A 207 -19.56 38.83 47.27
C ASP A 207 -19.38 39.70 46.01
N LEU A 208 -20.50 40.19 45.50
CA LEU A 208 -20.63 41.08 44.36
C LEU A 208 -20.25 42.53 44.75
N SER A 209 -18.95 42.86 44.75
CA SER A 209 -18.47 44.23 44.49
C SER A 209 -16.95 44.31 44.58
N CYS A 210 -16.26 44.34 43.42
CA CYS A 210 -15.14 45.26 43.17
C CYS A 210 -14.66 45.09 41.73
N PHE A 211 -15.23 45.93 40.88
CA PHE A 211 -14.74 46.27 39.56
C PHE A 211 -13.80 47.48 39.73
N LEU A 212 -12.68 47.50 38.98
CA LEU A 212 -11.63 48.55 38.92
C LEU A 212 -10.75 48.56 40.20
N GLU A 213 -9.43 48.46 40.16
CA GLU A 213 -8.48 49.24 39.36
C GLU A 213 -7.05 48.70 39.53
N SER A 214 -6.11 49.27 38.77
CA SER A 214 -4.65 49.22 38.95
C SER A 214 -3.86 47.98 38.48
N LYS A 215 -3.31 48.13 37.27
CA LYS A 215 -1.92 47.77 36.96
C LYS A 215 -1.01 48.10 38.15
N THR A 216 -0.17 47.15 38.57
CA THR A 216 1.27 47.38 38.84
C THR A 216 1.96 46.05 39.13
N GLU A 217 3.21 45.99 38.70
CA GLU A 217 4.15 44.89 38.86
C GLU A 217 4.48 44.63 40.33
N CYS A 218 4.67 43.35 40.67
CA CYS A 218 5.54 42.87 41.77
C CYS A 218 6.05 41.51 41.29
N PHE A 219 7.21 41.45 40.64
CA PHE A 219 8.51 41.18 41.26
C PHE A 219 8.44 40.03 42.27
N PHE A 220 8.77 38.83 41.82
CA PHE A 220 9.04 37.67 42.66
C PHE A 220 10.44 37.17 42.36
N GLU A 221 11.33 37.41 43.31
CA GLU A 221 12.75 37.06 43.29
C GLU A 221 12.90 35.63 43.83
N GLN A 222 13.53 34.75 43.04
CA GLN A 222 13.85 33.38 43.42
C GLN A 222 15.35 33.28 43.75
N PRO A 223 15.74 32.77 44.93
CA PRO A 223 17.14 32.51 45.21
C PRO A 223 17.61 31.19 44.58
N GLY A 224 18.52 31.33 43.61
CA GLY A 224 19.70 30.51 43.33
C GLY A 224 19.62 28.97 43.39
N LYS A 225 19.98 28.32 42.27
CA LYS A 225 21.26 27.61 42.15
C LYS A 225 21.57 27.08 40.74
N THR A 226 22.75 27.51 40.29
CA THR A 226 23.78 26.79 39.52
C THR A 226 23.52 26.39 38.08
N ASP A 227 24.19 27.17 37.21
CA ASP A 227 24.60 26.88 35.86
C ASP A 227 25.33 25.54 35.72
N GLN A 228 24.92 24.74 34.74
CA GLN A 228 25.87 24.03 33.88
C GLN A 228 25.43 24.15 32.42
N SER A 229 26.22 24.95 31.73
CA SER A 229 26.34 25.13 30.29
C SER A 229 26.26 23.83 29.49
N TRP A 230 25.42 23.80 28.45
CA TRP A 230 25.70 23.01 27.25
C TRP A 230 25.39 23.82 25.99
N TRP A 231 26.48 24.19 25.33
CA TRP A 231 26.51 24.61 23.95
C TRP A 231 25.94 23.51 23.05
N CYS A 232 25.06 23.87 22.12
CA CYS A 232 24.89 23.13 20.89
C CYS A 232 26.08 23.40 19.98
N PRO A 233 26.68 22.36 19.38
CA PRO A 233 26.88 22.42 17.95
C PRO A 233 26.44 21.15 17.22
N VAL A 234 25.90 21.40 16.04
CA VAL A 234 25.47 20.50 14.97
C VAL A 234 26.48 19.38 14.67
N PRO A 235 26.03 18.18 14.24
CA PRO A 235 26.86 17.34 13.37
C PRO A 235 26.24 17.13 11.97
N PRO A 236 27.07 17.10 10.91
CA PRO A 236 26.68 16.77 9.55
C PRO A 236 26.69 15.26 9.27
N PHE A 237 26.06 14.89 8.16
CA PHE A 237 26.14 13.62 7.44
C PHE A 237 27.52 12.93 7.47
N THR A 238 27.57 11.61 7.73
CA THR A 238 27.97 10.57 6.75
C THR A 238 28.03 9.14 7.34
N LEU A 239 27.76 8.18 6.44
CA LEU A 239 27.83 6.72 6.46
C LEU A 239 28.70 5.98 7.49
N GLY A 240 28.14 4.91 8.08
CA GLY A 240 28.89 3.88 8.79
C GLY A 240 28.01 2.74 9.29
N ARG A 241 28.16 1.57 8.68
CA ARG A 241 27.43 0.31 8.87
C ARG A 241 27.99 -0.46 10.08
N MET A 242 27.17 -0.95 11.03
CA MET A 242 27.34 -2.29 11.59
C MET A 242 26.19 -2.76 12.49
N PHE A 243 25.96 -4.06 12.40
CA PHE A 243 24.97 -4.89 13.07
C PHE A 243 25.00 -4.81 14.61
N LYS A 244 23.82 -4.88 15.24
CA LYS A 244 23.61 -5.84 16.34
C LYS A 244 22.15 -6.28 16.43
N VAL A 245 22.01 -7.59 16.35
CA VAL A 245 20.81 -8.42 16.47
C VAL A 245 20.32 -8.35 17.91
N PHE A 246 19.02 -8.09 18.14
CA PHE A 246 18.39 -8.38 19.42
C PHE A 246 17.42 -9.56 19.24
N SER A 247 17.89 -10.70 19.75
CA SER A 247 17.18 -11.95 19.94
C SER A 247 16.08 -11.75 20.99
N TRP A 248 14.85 -12.15 20.68
CA TRP A 248 13.80 -12.37 21.67
C TRP A 248 13.73 -13.87 21.95
N HIS A 249 14.13 -14.26 23.17
CA HIS A 249 13.88 -15.58 23.72
C HIS A 249 12.51 -15.59 24.40
N LEU A 250 11.66 -16.56 24.02
CA LEU A 250 10.48 -16.94 24.78
C LEU A 250 10.93 -17.60 26.10
N HIS A 251 10.32 -17.19 27.21
CA HIS A 251 10.23 -18.00 28.43
C HIS A 251 8.81 -18.57 28.49
N THR A 252 8.69 -19.90 28.49
CA THR A 252 7.48 -20.63 28.86
C THR A 252 7.86 -21.53 30.03
N ASP A 253 7.42 -21.15 31.23
CA ASP A 253 7.62 -21.93 32.44
C ASP A 253 6.42 -22.85 32.73
N SER A 254 6.77 -24.11 32.97
CA SER A 254 6.23 -25.07 33.94
C SER A 254 4.71 -25.18 34.14
N ASN A 255 4.09 -26.31 33.79
CA ASN A 255 4.02 -27.53 34.60
C ASN A 255 3.18 -27.35 35.89
N THR A 256 1.96 -27.90 35.87
CA THR A 256 1.19 -28.19 37.09
C THR A 256 0.49 -29.53 36.91
N GLN A 257 1.03 -30.53 37.58
CA GLN A 257 0.39 -31.82 37.83
C GLN A 257 -0.38 -31.78 39.15
N LYS A 258 -1.38 -32.67 39.21
CA LYS A 258 -2.07 -33.29 40.36
C LYS A 258 -3.39 -32.68 40.83
N PRO A 259 -4.22 -33.48 41.53
CA PRO A 259 -4.27 -34.96 41.61
C PRO A 259 -5.39 -35.57 40.76
#